data_AF-A0A2E1N392-F1
#
_entry.id   AF-A0A2E1N392-F1
#
_cell.length_a   1.000
_cell.length_b   1.000
_cell.length_c   1.000
_cell.angle_alpha   90.00
_cell.angle_beta   90.00
_cell.angle_gamma   90.00
#
_symmetry.space_group_name_H-M   'P 1'
#
loop_
_entity.id
_entity.type
_entity.pdbx_description
1 polymer ?
#
loop_
_entity_poly.entity_id
_entity_poly.type
_entity_poly.pdbx_seq_one_letter_code
_entity_poly.pdbx_strand_id
1 'polypeptide(L)'
;MTTIAIIITSAIVICCGYIVTEKNADILLAGYNTMSKKEKETFDLKGYLGFFKKFMLSVGVYSFFIYSLLYSFFSLEVAAIGYAISISIPWPYFLYYTNKKFIK
;
A
#
# COMPACT_ATOMS: atom_id res chain seq x y z
N MET A 1 -13.43 -19.96 2.58
CA MET A 1 -13.46 -18.64 3.24
C MET A 1 -12.17 -17.85 3.01
N THR A 2 -10.99 -18.46 3.17
CA THR A 2 -9.67 -17.82 3.02
C THR A 2 -9.43 -17.15 1.65
N THR A 3 -9.77 -17.81 0.54
CA THR A 3 -9.61 -17.23 -0.81
C THR A 3 -10.43 -15.96 -1.02
N ILE A 4 -11.67 -15.94 -0.51
CA ILE A 4 -12.54 -14.76 -0.56
C ILE A 4 -11.92 -13.62 0.25
N ALA A 5 -11.39 -13.93 1.45
CA ALA A 5 -10.69 -12.95 2.27
C ALA A 5 -9.48 -12.37 1.52
N ILE A 6 -8.69 -13.20 0.84
CA ILE A 6 -7.53 -12.74 0.05
C ILE A 6 -7.94 -11.81 -1.10
N ILE A 7 -9.00 -12.14 -1.84
CA ILE A 7 -9.53 -11.27 -2.90
C ILE A 7 -9.98 -9.93 -2.34
N ILE A 8 -10.76 -9.95 -1.25
CA ILE A 8 -11.27 -8.74 -0.60
C ILE A 8 -10.11 -7.90 -0.05
N THR A 9 -9.15 -8.50 0.64
CA THR A 9 -7.98 -7.79 1.18
C THR A 9 -7.16 -7.17 0.05
N SER A 10 -6.91 -7.89 -1.04
CA SER A 10 -6.18 -7.36 -2.20
C SER A 10 -6.90 -6.17 -2.81
N ALA A 11 -8.23 -6.25 -2.96
CA ALA A 11 -9.06 -5.15 -3.44
C ALA A 11 -9.02 -3.94 -2.49
N ILE A 12 -9.12 -4.16 -1.17
CA ILE A 12 -9.04 -3.09 -0.17
C ILE A 12 -7.70 -2.37 -0.25
N VAL A 13 -6.59 -3.09 -0.33
CA VAL A 13 -5.24 -2.49 -0.45
C VAL A 13 -5.16 -1.60 -1.69
N ILE A 14 -5.65 -2.09 -2.84
CA ILE A 14 -5.70 -1.30 -4.07
C ILE A 14 -6.56 -0.05 -3.85
N CYS A 15 -7.78 -0.21 -3.33
CA CYS A 15 -8.71 0.90 -3.08
C CYS A 15 -8.12 1.98 -2.16
N CYS A 16 -7.40 1.60 -1.10
CA CYS A 16 -6.73 2.56 -0.21
C CYS A 16 -5.81 3.52 -0.98
N GLY A 17 -5.10 3.03 -2.01
CA GLY A 17 -4.26 3.87 -2.87
C GLY A 17 -5.00 4.91 -3.71
N TYR A 18 -6.31 4.72 -3.93
CA TYR A 18 -7.15 5.59 -4.77
C TYR A 18 -8.10 6.48 -3.95
N ILE A 19 -8.45 6.06 -2.73
CA ILE A 19 -9.32 6.83 -1.82
C ILE A 19 -8.59 8.07 -1.27
N VAL A 20 -7.28 7.98 -1.04
CA VAL A 20 -6.48 9.13 -0.58
C VAL A 20 -6.17 10.05 -1.77
N THR A 21 -6.59 11.30 -1.65
CA THR A 21 -6.51 12.34 -2.68
C THR A 21 -6.02 13.65 -2.07
N GLU A 22 -5.63 14.62 -2.90
CA GLU A 22 -5.22 15.95 -2.41
C GLU A 22 -6.32 16.62 -1.56
N LYS A 23 -7.60 16.37 -1.87
CA LYS A 23 -8.76 16.98 -1.18
C LYS A 23 -9.00 16.44 0.23
N ASN A 24 -8.57 15.21 0.51
CA ASN A 24 -8.84 14.54 1.78
C ASN A 24 -7.57 14.06 2.49
N ALA A 25 -6.38 14.44 1.98
CA ALA A 25 -5.10 14.09 2.57
C ALA A 25 -4.95 14.62 4.01
N ASP A 26 -5.50 15.81 4.31
CA ASP A 26 -5.53 16.35 5.67
C ASP A 26 -6.30 15.48 6.67
N ILE A 27 -7.17 14.58 6.19
CA ILE A 27 -7.97 13.69 7.05
C ILE A 27 -7.39 12.28 7.03
N LEU A 28 -7.07 11.76 5.84
CA LEU A 28 -6.75 10.34 5.63
C LEU A 28 -5.25 10.03 5.65
N LEU A 29 -4.38 11.02 5.47
CA LEU A 29 -2.94 10.82 5.44
C LEU A 29 -2.32 11.28 6.76
N ALA A 30 -2.25 10.38 7.74
CA ALA A 30 -1.86 10.69 9.12
C ALA A 30 -0.57 11.54 9.23
N GLY A 31 0.48 11.18 8.50
CA GLY A 31 1.74 11.93 8.51
C GLY A 31 1.62 13.35 7.93
N TYR A 32 0.76 13.55 6.93
CA TYR A 32 0.47 14.86 6.37
C TYR A 32 -0.47 15.66 7.28
N ASN A 33 -1.52 15.04 7.84
CA ASN A 33 -2.45 15.66 8.77
C ASN A 33 -1.70 16.34 9.95
N THR A 34 -0.71 15.65 10.52
CA THR A 34 0.08 16.16 11.65
C THR A 34 1.12 17.21 11.29
N MET A 35 1.41 17.46 10.00
CA MET A 35 2.36 18.50 9.59
C MET A 35 1.82 19.90 9.91
N SER A 36 2.73 20.78 10.35
CA SER A 36 2.46 22.21 10.44
C SER A 36 2.20 22.81 9.05
N LYS A 37 1.58 23.99 9.01
CA LYS A 37 1.33 24.69 7.74
C LYS A 37 2.61 24.91 6.92
N LYS A 38 3.73 25.25 7.58
CA LYS A 38 5.03 25.48 6.94
C LYS A 38 5.61 24.20 6.31
N GLU A 39 5.45 23.07 6.98
CA GLU A 39 5.88 21.77 6.43
C GLU A 39 5.00 21.38 5.23
N LYS A 40 3.69 21.58 5.32
CA LYS A 40 2.75 21.32 4.21
C LYS A 40 3.06 22.14 2.96
N GLU A 41 3.50 23.39 3.12
CA GLU A 41 3.88 24.27 2.00
C GLU A 41 5.09 23.75 1.19
N THR A 42 5.98 22.98 1.81
CA THR A 42 7.18 22.44 1.16
C THR A 42 7.06 20.95 0.82
N PHE A 43 6.01 20.29 1.30
CA PHE A 43 5.73 18.88 1.04
C PHE A 43 5.14 18.65 -0.37
N ASP A 44 5.80 17.81 -1.18
CA ASP A 44 5.28 17.39 -2.49
C ASP A 44 4.14 16.36 -2.34
N LEU A 45 2.95 16.85 -1.99
CA LEU A 45 1.76 16.01 -1.79
C LEU A 45 1.37 15.25 -3.05
N LYS A 46 1.40 15.91 -4.21
CA LYS A 46 0.99 15.30 -5.48
C LYS A 46 1.93 14.18 -5.90
N GLY A 47 3.24 14.38 -5.75
CA GLY A 47 4.25 13.34 -6.00
C GLY A 47 4.13 12.18 -5.00
N TYR A 48 3.90 12.48 -3.72
CA TYR A 48 3.67 11.47 -2.70
C TYR A 48 2.46 10.59 -3.02
N LEU A 49 1.30 11.20 -3.32
CA LEU A 49 0.08 10.48 -3.66
C LEU A 49 0.23 9.67 -4.95
N GLY A 50 0.95 10.21 -5.94
CA GLY A 50 1.29 9.49 -7.17
C GLY A 50 2.11 8.22 -6.90
N PHE A 51 3.07 8.29 -5.98
CA PHE A 51 3.84 7.12 -5.54
C PHE A 51 2.98 6.16 -4.70
N PHE A 52 2.23 6.67 -3.72
CA PHE A 52 1.37 5.89 -2.83
C PHE A 52 0.35 5.04 -3.60
N LYS A 53 -0.30 5.64 -4.60
CA LYS A 53 -1.25 4.96 -5.49
C LYS A 53 -0.59 3.79 -6.23
N LYS A 54 0.57 4.02 -6.84
CA LYS A 54 1.33 2.99 -7.56
C LYS A 54 1.81 1.90 -6.62
N PHE A 55 2.29 2.27 -5.43
CA PHE A 55 2.73 1.33 -4.41
C PHE A 55 1.59 0.40 -3.97
N MET A 56 0.45 0.96 -3.55
CA MET A 56 -0.73 0.20 -3.13
C MET A 56 -1.28 -0.70 -4.25
N LEU A 57 -1.35 -0.18 -5.48
CA LEU A 57 -1.75 -0.98 -6.65
C LEU A 57 -0.81 -2.17 -6.84
N SER A 58 0.50 -1.93 -6.86
CA SER A 58 1.49 -2.98 -7.03
C SER A 58 1.36 -4.03 -5.92
N VAL A 59 1.29 -3.61 -4.65
CA VAL A 59 1.15 -4.51 -3.49
C VAL A 59 -0.06 -5.41 -3.61
N GLY A 60 -1.26 -4.85 -3.83
CA GLY A 60 -2.45 -5.67 -3.96
C GLY A 60 -2.40 -6.62 -5.16
N VAL A 61 -1.86 -6.18 -6.30
CA VAL A 61 -1.78 -7.00 -7.52
C VAL A 61 -0.78 -8.14 -7.38
N TYR A 62 0.50 -7.86 -7.09
CA TYR A 62 1.50 -8.94 -7.07
C TYR A 62 1.24 -9.91 -5.91
N SER A 63 0.73 -9.45 -4.76
CA SER A 63 0.39 -10.34 -3.64
C SER A 63 -0.71 -11.33 -4.02
N PHE A 64 -1.75 -10.86 -4.71
CA PHE A 64 -2.79 -11.73 -5.25
C PHE A 64 -2.21 -12.75 -6.26
N PHE A 65 -1.35 -12.29 -7.18
CA PHE A 65 -0.71 -13.19 -8.15
C PHE A 65 0.18 -14.24 -7.49
N ILE A 66 0.96 -13.88 -6.46
CA ILE A 66 1.77 -14.82 -5.68
C ILE A 66 0.88 -15.86 -5.01
N TYR A 67 -0.23 -15.43 -4.40
CA TYR A 67 -1.21 -16.36 -3.84
C TYR A 67 -1.75 -17.33 -4.89
N SER A 68 -2.25 -16.82 -6.03
CA SER A 68 -2.80 -17.65 -7.10
C SER A 68 -1.79 -18.66 -7.65
N LEU A 69 -0.53 -18.22 -7.81
CA LEU A 69 0.55 -19.08 -8.26
C LEU A 69 0.81 -20.19 -7.24
N LEU A 70 1.02 -19.84 -5.96
CA LEU A 70 1.29 -20.84 -4.92
C LEU A 70 0.11 -21.80 -4.71
N TYR A 71 -1.11 -21.30 -4.77
CA TYR A 71 -2.32 -22.12 -4.64
C TYR A 71 -2.48 -23.13 -5.78
N SER A 72 -1.89 -22.87 -6.94
CA SER A 72 -1.90 -23.78 -8.08
C SER A 72 -0.96 -24.98 -7.91
N PHE A 73 0.04 -24.89 -7.03
CA PHE A 73 1.08 -25.92 -6.86
C PHE A 73 1.21 -26.47 -5.44
N PHE A 74 0.66 -25.78 -4.43
CA PHE A 74 0.84 -26.08 -3.02
C PHE A 74 -0.49 -26.01 -2.24
N SER A 75 -0.43 -26.30 -0.94
CA SER A 75 -1.61 -26.24 -0.07
C SER A 75 -2.11 -24.80 0.14
N LEU A 76 -3.35 -24.68 0.60
CA LEU A 76 -3.96 -23.39 0.92
C LEU A 76 -3.15 -22.63 1.98
N GLU A 77 -2.60 -23.34 2.98
CA GLU A 77 -1.79 -22.78 4.05
C GLU A 77 -0.49 -22.16 3.50
N VAL A 78 0.20 -22.88 2.63
CA VAL A 78 1.44 -22.39 1.98
C VAL A 78 1.14 -21.16 1.14
N ALA A 79 0.06 -21.18 0.35
CA ALA A 79 -0.34 -20.03 -0.46
C ALA A 79 -0.72 -18.81 0.40
N ALA A 80 -1.43 -19.01 1.51
CA ALA A 80 -1.81 -17.95 2.44
C ALA A 80 -0.58 -17.35 3.15
N ILE A 81 0.41 -18.17 3.53
CA ILE A 81 1.68 -17.70 4.10
C ILE A 81 2.43 -16.86 3.05
N GLY A 82 2.52 -17.33 1.81
CA GLY A 82 3.16 -16.58 0.72
C GLY A 82 2.48 -15.24 0.46
N TYR A 83 1.14 -15.21 0.48
CA TYR A 83 0.38 -13.96 0.43
C TYR A 83 0.76 -13.01 1.57
N ALA A 84 0.73 -13.48 2.82
CA ALA A 84 1.03 -12.67 4.01
C ALA A 84 2.45 -12.11 4.02
N ILE A 85 3.43 -12.89 3.54
CA ILE A 85 4.81 -12.41 3.37
C ILE A 85 4.87 -11.33 2.29
N SER A 86 4.26 -11.60 1.13
CA SER A 86 4.33 -10.71 -0.02
C SER A 86 3.73 -9.33 0.27
N ILE A 87 2.60 -9.26 0.99
CA ILE A 87 1.95 -7.99 1.34
C ILE A 87 2.73 -7.20 2.41
N SER A 88 3.57 -7.88 3.21
CA SER A 88 4.26 -7.30 4.36
C SER A 88 5.65 -6.75 4.00
N ILE A 89 6.40 -7.44 3.15
CA ILE A 89 7.80 -7.10 2.83
C ILE A 89 7.99 -5.69 2.24
N PRO A 90 7.08 -5.15 1.42
CA PRO A 90 7.35 -3.85 0.79
C PRO A 90 7.16 -2.61 1.68
N TRP A 91 6.58 -2.75 2.87
CA TRP A 91 6.38 -1.62 3.79
C TRP A 91 7.70 -0.98 4.27
N PRO A 92 8.74 -1.73 4.67
CA PRO A 92 10.07 -1.16 4.91
C PRO A 92 10.61 -0.30 3.75
N TYR A 93 10.48 -0.77 2.50
CA TYR A 93 10.90 -0.01 1.32
C TYR A 93 10.08 1.27 1.15
N PHE A 94 8.75 1.18 1.31
CA PHE A 94 7.87 2.34 1.28
C PHE A 94 8.33 3.40 2.26
N LEU A 95 8.50 3.03 3.54
CA LEU A 95 8.93 3.96 4.58
C LEU A 95 10.29 4.59 4.27
N TYR A 96 11.28 3.79 3.87
CA TYR A 96 12.59 4.30 3.50
C TYR A 96 12.51 5.31 2.34
N TYR A 97 11.83 4.94 1.26
CA TYR A 97 11.72 5.77 0.06
C TYR A 97 10.96 7.06 0.33
N THR A 98 9.82 6.97 1.03
CA THR A 98 8.98 8.15 1.26
C THR A 98 9.62 9.14 2.22
N ASN A 99 10.27 8.64 3.28
CA ASN A 99 11.02 9.52 4.18
C ASN A 99 12.14 10.22 3.42
N LYS A 100 13.01 9.47 2.73
CA LYS A 100 14.14 10.04 1.99
C LYS A 100 13.72 11.07 0.92
N LYS A 101 12.58 10.86 0.26
CA LYS A 101 12.16 11.67 -0.89
C LYS A 101 11.27 12.85 -0.52
N PHE A 102 10.34 12.68 0.41
CA PHE A 102 9.26 13.64 0.66
C PHE A 102 9.35 14.32 2.03
N ILE A 103 10.07 13.74 2.98
CA ILE A 103 10.25 14.31 4.32
C ILE A 103 11.71 14.77 4.40
N LYS A 104 11.91 16.09 4.48
CA LYS A 104 13.24 16.71 4.57
C LYS A 104 13.46 17.27 5.96
#